data_AF-A0A071LXI3-F1
#
_entry.id   AF-A0A071LXI3-F1
#
_cell.length_a   1.000
_cell.length_b   1.000
_cell.length_c   1.000
_cell.angle_alpha   90.00
_cell.angle_beta   90.00
_cell.angle_gamma   90.00
#
_symmetry.space_group_name_H-M   'P 1'
#
loop_
_entity.id
_entity.type
_entity.pdbx_description
1 polymer ?
#
loop_
_entity_poly.entity_id
_entity_poly.type
_entity_poly.pdbx_seq_one_letter_code
_entity_poly.pdbx_strand_id
1 'polypeptide(L)'
;MKSVEEEFGFAAIPVVSLPDLYGDKLCAALESFKRGEPDWNLAPEPHIQNLPAVQWKLRNIGRMSEGKRAQSLEKLEKVITEWLGWFIKFTIVTPIVKLYNFL
;
A
#
# COMPACT_ATOMS: atom_id res chain seq x y z
N MET A 1 42.92 -2.37 12.21
CA MET A 1 41.65 -1.65 12.36
C MET A 1 40.61 -2.72 12.67
N LYS A 2 40.01 -2.71 13.86
CA LYS A 2 38.93 -3.68 14.17
C LYS A 2 37.77 -3.43 13.21
N SER A 3 37.10 -4.49 12.77
CA SER A 3 35.93 -4.31 11.90
C SER A 3 34.83 -3.63 12.70
N VAL A 4 34.04 -2.77 12.04
CA VAL A 4 32.89 -2.07 12.65
C VAL A 4 31.92 -3.07 13.31
N GLU A 5 31.90 -4.30 12.83
CA GLU A 5 31.11 -5.42 13.34
C GLU A 5 31.55 -5.89 14.74
N GLU A 6 32.85 -5.86 15.06
CA GLU A 6 33.38 -6.18 16.39
C GLU A 6 33.09 -5.08 17.42
N GLU A 7 32.91 -3.83 16.97
CA GLU A 7 32.73 -2.66 17.83
C GLU A 7 31.26 -2.39 18.16
N PHE A 8 30.34 -2.64 17.22
CA PHE A 8 28.92 -2.28 17.37
C PHE A 8 27.95 -3.47 17.44
N GLY A 9 28.41 -4.70 17.15
CA GLY A 9 27.57 -5.89 17.13
C GLY A 9 26.57 -5.92 15.96
N PHE A 10 26.20 -7.14 15.53
CA PHE A 10 25.23 -7.33 14.45
C PHE A 10 23.80 -7.27 15.01
N ALA A 11 23.03 -6.25 14.61
CA ALA A 11 21.60 -6.16 14.92
C ALA A 11 20.78 -6.65 13.71
N ALA A 12 20.33 -7.90 13.75
CA ALA A 12 19.32 -8.41 12.82
C ALA A 12 17.96 -7.82 13.18
N ILE A 13 17.58 -6.72 12.53
CA ILE A 13 16.21 -6.19 12.63
C ILE A 13 15.34 -7.04 11.71
N PRO A 14 14.25 -7.67 12.20
CA PRO A 14 13.31 -8.35 11.31
C PRO A 14 12.69 -7.31 10.38
N VAL A 15 13.05 -7.38 9.10
CA VAL A 15 12.42 -6.57 8.05
C VAL A 15 11.04 -7.15 7.81
N VAL A 16 10.04 -6.58 8.49
CA VAL A 16 8.62 -6.90 8.23
C VAL A 16 8.32 -6.50 6.79
N SER A 17 7.62 -7.35 6.05
CA SER A 17 7.27 -7.04 4.67
C SER A 17 6.42 -5.76 4.64
N LEU A 18 6.80 -4.78 3.81
CA LEU A 18 6.01 -3.56 3.60
C LEU A 18 4.53 -3.86 3.25
N PRO A 19 4.21 -4.93 2.51
CA PRO A 19 2.83 -5.40 2.34
C PRO A 19 2.11 -5.70 3.65
N ASP A 20 2.75 -6.36 4.61
CA ASP A 20 2.10 -6.70 5.89
C ASP A 20 2.01 -5.46 6.82
N LEU A 21 2.97 -4.54 6.73
CA LEU A 21 3.02 -3.35 7.59
C LEU A 21 2.08 -2.24 7.12
N TYR A 22 1.96 -2.04 5.80
CA TYR A 22 1.20 -0.96 5.18
C TYR A 22 0.00 -1.44 4.35
N GLY A 23 0.01 -2.66 3.85
CA GLY A 23 -1.03 -3.18 2.95
C GLY A 23 -2.40 -3.18 3.63
N ASP A 24 -2.54 -3.80 4.80
CA ASP A 24 -3.86 -3.94 5.44
C ASP A 24 -4.49 -2.58 5.80
N LYS A 25 -3.70 -1.68 6.39
CA LYS A 25 -4.18 -0.35 6.78
C LYS A 25 -4.45 0.55 5.58
N LEU A 26 -3.58 0.57 4.58
CA LEU A 26 -3.78 1.39 3.38
C LEU A 26 -4.93 0.87 2.52
N CYS A 27 -5.10 -0.45 2.41
CA CYS A 27 -6.23 -1.04 1.70
C CYS A 27 -7.54 -0.65 2.40
N ALA A 28 -7.61 -0.79 3.73
CA ALA A 28 -8.79 -0.38 4.50
C ALA A 28 -9.07 1.14 4.41
N ALA A 29 -8.02 1.98 4.42
CA ALA A 29 -8.15 3.42 4.21
C ALA A 29 -8.69 3.75 2.81
N LEU A 30 -8.20 3.07 1.77
CA LEU A 30 -8.63 3.29 0.39
C LEU A 30 -10.06 2.79 0.14
N GLU A 31 -10.44 1.67 0.74
CA GLU A 31 -11.79 1.13 0.66
C GLU A 31 -12.82 2.05 1.31
N SER A 32 -12.58 2.48 2.56
CA SER A 32 -13.46 3.42 3.28
C SER A 32 -13.63 4.72 2.49
N PHE A 33 -12.52 5.24 1.92
CA PHE A 33 -12.55 6.41 1.05
C PHE A 33 -13.41 6.22 -0.20
N LYS A 34 -13.33 5.06 -0.87
CA LYS A 34 -14.14 4.76 -2.06
C LYS A 34 -15.61 4.51 -1.76
N ARG A 35 -15.95 4.05 -0.56
CA ARG A 35 -17.34 3.94 -0.07
C ARG A 35 -17.99 5.31 0.13
N GLY A 36 -17.18 6.35 0.35
CA GLY A 36 -17.62 7.71 0.62
C GLY A 36 -17.64 8.07 2.11
N GLU A 37 -17.24 7.13 2.97
CA GLU A 37 -17.16 7.26 4.42
C GLU A 37 -15.72 6.95 4.86
N PRO A 38 -14.76 7.86 4.57
CA PRO A 38 -13.35 7.62 4.86
C PRO A 38 -13.08 7.52 6.37
N ASP A 39 -12.35 6.48 6.77
CA ASP A 39 -11.78 6.39 8.10
C ASP A 39 -10.41 7.07 8.14
N TRP A 40 -10.39 8.30 8.66
CA TRP A 40 -9.17 9.10 8.74
C TRP A 40 -8.16 8.57 9.76
N ASN A 41 -8.54 7.68 10.67
CA ASN A 41 -7.59 7.04 11.59
C ASN A 41 -6.70 6.01 10.88
N LEU A 42 -7.13 5.53 9.71
CA LEU A 42 -6.35 4.63 8.85
C LEU A 42 -5.49 5.40 7.85
N ALA A 43 -5.70 6.71 7.70
CA ALA A 43 -4.90 7.54 6.82
C ALA A 43 -3.49 7.71 7.41
N PRO A 44 -2.44 7.65 6.56
CA PRO A 44 -1.06 7.84 7.02
C PRO A 44 -0.81 9.24 7.57
N GLU A 45 -1.67 10.22 7.23
CA GLU A 45 -1.52 11.61 7.61
C GLU A 45 -2.90 12.27 7.86
N PRO A 46 -3.18 12.75 9.08
CA PRO A 46 -4.50 13.28 9.47
C PRO A 46 -4.99 14.49 8.64
N HIS A 47 -4.09 15.28 8.05
CA HIS A 47 -4.47 16.49 7.30
C HIS A 47 -4.92 16.22 5.86
N ILE A 48 -4.81 14.98 5.37
CA ILE A 48 -5.23 14.60 4.01
C ILE A 48 -6.70 14.96 3.74
N GLN A 49 -7.56 14.91 4.77
CA GLN A 49 -8.98 15.27 4.67
C GLN A 49 -9.23 16.72 4.19
N ASN A 50 -8.27 17.62 4.40
CA ASN A 50 -8.39 19.04 4.06
C ASN A 50 -7.92 19.35 2.64
N LEU A 51 -7.37 18.36 1.92
CA LEU A 51 -6.85 18.58 0.58
C LEU A 51 -8.01 18.77 -0.42
N PRO A 52 -7.94 19.79 -1.30
CA PRO A 52 -9.02 20.08 -2.23
C PRO A 52 -9.30 18.92 -3.19
N ALA A 53 -8.27 18.17 -3.59
CA ALA A 53 -8.42 16.99 -4.43
C ALA A 53 -9.22 15.87 -3.74
N VAL A 54 -9.03 15.69 -2.43
CA VAL A 54 -9.70 14.68 -1.60
C VAL A 54 -11.18 15.03 -1.46
N GLN A 55 -11.48 16.28 -1.11
CA GLN A 55 -12.85 16.78 -1.01
C GLN A 55 -13.60 16.72 -2.35
N TRP A 56 -12.93 17.10 -3.45
CA TRP A 56 -13.50 17.00 -4.79
C TRP A 56 -13.85 15.55 -5.15
N LYS A 57 -12.97 14.61 -4.79
CA LYS A 57 -13.20 13.20 -5.07
C LYS A 57 -14.35 12.62 -4.25
N LEU A 58 -14.45 12.96 -2.96
CA LEU A 58 -15.57 12.57 -2.10
C LEU A 58 -16.90 13.12 -2.63
N ARG A 59 -16.92 14.38 -3.08
CA ARG A 59 -18.10 14.97 -3.75
C ARG A 59 -18.52 14.19 -5.00
N ASN A 60 -17.57 13.75 -5.81
CA ASN A 60 -17.87 12.94 -6.99
C ASN A 60 -18.41 11.56 -6.61
N ILE A 61 -17.84 10.91 -5.60
CA ILE A 61 -18.29 9.60 -5.11
C ILE A 61 -19.74 9.71 -4.58
N GLY A 62 -20.07 10.76 -3.84
CA GLY A 62 -21.43 11.02 -3.36
C GLY A 62 -22.45 11.24 -4.48
N ARG A 63 -22.01 11.64 -5.68
CA ARG A 63 -22.85 11.81 -6.88
C ARG A 63 -23.00 10.52 -7.70
N MET A 64 -22.26 9.46 -7.38
CA MET A 64 -22.37 8.17 -8.06
C MET A 64 -23.49 7.32 -7.45
N SER A 65 -24.23 6.60 -8.30
CA SER A 65 -25.18 5.58 -7.86
C SER A 65 -24.47 4.43 -7.15
N GLU A 66 -25.17 3.75 -6.24
CA GLU A 66 -24.62 2.63 -5.47
C GLU A 66 -24.02 1.54 -6.36
N GLY A 67 -24.68 1.19 -7.48
CA GLY A 67 -24.16 0.19 -8.42
C GLY A 67 -22.82 0.59 -9.07
N LYS A 68 -22.64 1.87 -9.44
CA LYS A 68 -21.35 2.36 -9.97
C LYS A 68 -20.27 2.43 -8.90
N ARG A 69 -20.67 2.65 -7.64
CA ARG A 69 -19.77 2.66 -6.49
C ARG A 69 -19.27 1.25 -6.18
N ALA A 70 -20.16 0.26 -6.16
CA ALA A 70 -19.82 -1.15 -5.97
C ALA A 70 -18.87 -1.66 -7.07
N GLN A 71 -19.15 -1.38 -8.34
CA GLN A 71 -18.27 -1.76 -9.45
C GLN A 71 -16.87 -1.11 -9.35
N SER A 72 -16.80 0.12 -8.84
CA SER A 72 -15.52 0.82 -8.64
C SER A 72 -14.71 0.22 -7.48
N LEU A 73 -15.38 -0.30 -6.45
CA LEU A 73 -14.75 -0.99 -5.32
C LEU A 73 -14.21 -2.36 -5.74
N GLU A 74 -15.02 -3.15 -6.44
CA GLU A 74 -14.60 -4.46 -6.98
C GLU A 74 -13.37 -4.33 -7.89
N LYS A 75 -13.33 -3.31 -8.75
CA LYS A 75 -12.17 -3.04 -9.59
C LYS A 75 -10.93 -2.65 -8.78
N LEU A 76 -11.11 -1.92 -7.69
CA LEU A 76 -10.00 -1.52 -6.81
C LEU A 76 -9.42 -2.75 -6.11
N GLU A 77 -10.28 -3.58 -5.53
CA GLU A 77 -9.89 -4.82 -4.85
C GLU A 77 -9.08 -5.71 -5.79
N LYS A 78 -9.57 -5.93 -7.01
CA LYS A 78 -8.86 -6.71 -8.03
C LYS A 78 -7.45 -6.17 -8.32
N VAL A 79 -7.31 -4.86 -8.53
CA VAL A 79 -6.00 -4.25 -8.82
C VAL A 79 -5.04 -4.38 -7.63
N ILE A 80 -5.55 -4.21 -6.41
CA ILE A 80 -4.75 -4.38 -5.18
C ILE A 80 -4.28 -5.83 -5.06
N THR A 81 -5.17 -6.81 -5.26
CA THR A 81 -4.82 -8.24 -5.20
C THR A 81 -3.83 -8.63 -6.29
N GLU A 82 -4.00 -8.14 -7.52
CA GLU A 82 -3.06 -8.36 -8.63
C GLU A 82 -1.69 -7.76 -8.32
N TRP A 83 -1.66 -6.54 -7.77
CA TRP A 83 -0.42 -5.86 -7.42
C TRP A 83 0.33 -6.55 -6.28
N LEU A 84 -0.38 -6.93 -5.21
CA LEU A 84 0.19 -7.69 -4.08
C LEU A 84 0.70 -9.05 -4.56
N GLY A 85 -0.06 -9.75 -5.41
CA GLY A 85 0.37 -11.01 -6.01
C GLY A 85 1.63 -10.86 -6.86
N TRP A 86 1.73 -9.80 -7.67
CA TRP A 86 2.92 -9.50 -8.46
C TRP A 86 4.12 -9.16 -7.57
N PHE A 87 3.92 -8.33 -6.54
CA PHE A 87 4.96 -7.92 -5.61
C PHE A 87 5.53 -9.12 -4.84
N ILE A 88 4.66 -9.98 -4.30
CA ILE A 88 5.07 -11.22 -3.61
C ILE A 88 5.85 -12.14 -4.55
N LYS A 89 5.38 -12.31 -5.79
CA LYS A 89 6.07 -13.13 -6.80
C LYS A 89 7.45 -12.55 -7.17
N PHE A 90 7.59 -11.23 -7.21
CA PHE A 90 8.83 -10.55 -7.56
C PHE A 90 9.85 -10.51 -6.40
N THR A 91 9.39 -10.37 -5.15
CA THR A 91 10.27 -10.20 -3.99
C THR A 91 10.60 -11.50 -3.27
N ILE A 92 9.67 -12.47 -3.23
CA ILE A 92 9.84 -13.73 -2.47
C ILE A 92 10.20 -14.91 -3.38
N VAL A 93 9.66 -14.96 -4.59
CA VAL A 93 9.75 -16.15 -5.47
C VAL A 93 10.85 -16.01 -6.55
N THR A 94 11.39 -14.82 -6.78
CA THR A 94 12.54 -14.63 -7.67
C THR A 94 13.85 -14.72 -6.87
N PRO A 95 14.61 -15.82 -6.95
CA PRO A 95 15.98 -15.81 -6.44
C PRO A 95 16.79 -14.81 -7.26
N ILE A 96 17.75 -14.17 -6.59
CA ILE A 96 18.70 -13.18 -7.11
C ILE A 96 19.48 -13.78 -8.31
N VAL A 97 18.91 -13.75 -9.52
CA VAL A 97 19.58 -14.24 -10.75
C VAL A 97 19.28 -13.34 -11.98
N LYS A 98 18.93 -12.07 -11.78
CA LYS A 98 18.80 -11.10 -12.90
C LYS A 98 19.63 -9.83 -12.72
N LEU A 99 20.79 -9.93 -12.09
CA LEU A 99 21.79 -8.83 -12.05
C LEU A 99 23.00 -9.05 -12.98
N TYR A 100 22.99 -10.11 -13.82
CA TYR A 100 24.14 -10.46 -14.69
C TYR A 100 23.89 -10.38 -16.20
N ASN A 101 22.81 -9.77 -16.69
CA ASN A 101 22.55 -9.69 -18.15
C ASN A 101 22.25 -8.25 -18.64
N PHE A 102 22.88 -7.25 -18.03
CA PHE A 102 22.85 -5.88 -18.56
C PHE A 102 24.20 -5.14 -18.48
N LEU A 103 25.31 -5.89 -18.54
CA LEU A 103 26.64 -5.39 -18.88
C LEU A 103 27.21 -6.23 -20.02
#